data_AF-A0A8G0BMF2-F1
#
_entry.id   AF-A0A8G0BMF2-F1
#
_cell.length_a   1.000
_cell.length_b   1.000
_cell.length_c   1.000
_cell.angle_alpha   90.00
_cell.angle_beta   90.00
_cell.angle_gamma   90.00
#
_symmetry.space_group_name_H-M   'P 1'
#
loop_
_entity.id
_entity.type
_entity.pdbx_description
1 polymer ?
#
loop_
_entity_poly.entity_id
_entity_poly.type
_entity_poly.pdbx_seq_one_letter_code
_entity_poly.pdbx_strand_id
1 'polypeptide(L)'
;QVEVSQLIAEVDRIASHAQFNGMNMLTGRFAQETGENTVTASMWFHIGANMDQRTRAYIGTMTAKALGVRNVGDESIMTIETPETANRAIGTLDEAIKKINKQ
;
A
#
# COMPACT_ATOMS: atom_id res chain seq x y z
N GLN A 1 18.43 -15.18 -1.45
CA GLN A 1 17.43 -14.12 -1.16
C GLN A 1 16.90 -13.45 -2.44
N VAL A 2 16.98 -14.09 -3.61
CA VAL A 2 16.56 -13.48 -4.89
C VAL A 2 15.03 -13.47 -5.03
N GLU A 3 14.35 -14.54 -4.62
CA GLU A 3 12.89 -14.67 -4.75
C GLU A 3 12.13 -13.63 -3.92
N VAL A 4 12.53 -13.41 -2.66
CA VAL A 4 11.90 -12.40 -1.78
C VAL A 4 12.02 -11.00 -2.37
N SER A 5 13.17 -10.70 -2.99
CA SER A 5 13.41 -9.43 -3.66
C SER A 5 12.49 -9.22 -4.86
N GLN A 6 12.26 -10.28 -5.63
CA GLN A 6 11.35 -10.25 -6.77
C GLN A 6 9.90 -10.10 -6.35
N LEU A 7 9.48 -10.78 -5.28
CA LEU A 7 8.12 -10.64 -4.74
C LEU A 7 7.85 -9.20 -4.26
N ILE A 8 8.82 -8.57 -3.59
CA ILE A 8 8.70 -7.18 -3.14
C ILE A 8 8.64 -6.22 -4.32
N ALA A 9 9.51 -6.42 -5.32
CA ALA A 9 9.47 -5.65 -6.56
C ALA A 9 8.11 -5.80 -7.28
N GLU A 10 7.53 -7.00 -7.25
CA GLU A 10 6.21 -7.25 -7.82
C GLU A 10 5.09 -6.53 -7.05
N VAL A 11 5.17 -6.46 -5.71
CA VAL A 11 4.23 -5.67 -4.89
C VAL A 11 4.31 -4.18 -5.26
N ASP A 12 5.51 -3.61 -5.37
CA ASP A 12 5.69 -2.23 -5.80
C ASP A 12 5.23 -2.00 -7.25
N ARG A 13 5.43 -2.99 -8.14
CA ARG A 13 4.92 -2.95 -9.51
C ARG A 13 3.40 -2.93 -9.53
N ILE A 14 2.73 -3.80 -8.77
CA ILE A 14 1.27 -3.82 -8.66
C ILE A 14 0.76 -2.49 -8.10
N ALA A 15 1.37 -1.98 -7.02
CA ALA A 15 0.96 -0.72 -6.41
C ALA A 15 1.08 0.48 -7.38
N SER A 16 2.11 0.50 -8.22
CA SER A 16 2.37 1.56 -9.20
C SER A 16 1.59 1.42 -10.51
N HIS A 17 1.28 0.19 -10.94
CA HIS A 17 0.63 -0.10 -12.21
C HIS A 17 -0.86 -0.44 -12.09
N ALA A 18 -1.42 -0.62 -10.90
CA ALA A 18 -2.85 -0.83 -10.73
C ALA A 18 -3.60 0.47 -11.07
N GLN A 19 -4.17 0.51 -12.28
CA GLN A 19 -4.88 1.66 -12.82
C GLN A 19 -6.34 1.35 -13.09
N PHE A 20 -7.19 2.35 -12.89
CA PHE A 20 -8.57 2.34 -13.36
C PHE A 20 -8.87 3.69 -14.00
N ASN A 21 -9.40 3.71 -15.22
CA ASN A 21 -9.63 4.92 -16.01
C ASN A 21 -8.39 5.85 -16.09
N GLY A 22 -7.19 5.26 -16.22
CA GLY A 22 -5.92 6.00 -16.26
C GLY A 22 -5.46 6.59 -14.92
N MET A 23 -6.14 6.25 -13.82
CA MET A 23 -5.77 6.69 -12.47
C MET A 23 -5.09 5.56 -11.69
N ASN A 24 -3.89 5.82 -11.15
CA ASN A 24 -3.20 4.87 -10.28
C ASN A 24 -3.87 4.79 -8.91
N MET A 25 -4.42 3.63 -8.58
CA MET A 25 -5.34 3.45 -7.45
C MET A 25 -4.62 3.25 -6.12
N LEU A 26 -3.51 2.51 -6.13
CA LEU A 26 -2.85 2.00 -4.90
C LEU A 26 -1.62 2.81 -4.46
N THR A 27 -1.49 4.04 -4.97
CA THR A 27 -0.33 4.92 -4.69
C THR A 27 -0.49 5.74 -3.41
N GLY A 28 -1.65 5.68 -2.77
CA GLY A 28 -2.00 6.53 -1.62
C GLY A 28 -2.52 7.92 -2.00
N ARG A 29 -2.62 8.23 -3.30
CA ARG A 29 -3.14 9.53 -3.77
C ARG A 29 -4.58 9.81 -3.35
N PHE A 30 -5.36 8.76 -3.08
CA PHE A 30 -6.76 8.82 -2.62
C PHE A 30 -6.90 8.44 -1.14
N ALA A 31 -5.81 8.38 -0.39
CA ALA A 31 -5.84 7.98 1.01
C ALA A 31 -6.57 9.02 1.87
N GLN A 32 -6.99 8.61 3.06
CA GLN A 32 -7.46 9.55 4.07
C GLN A 32 -6.27 10.34 4.60
N GLU A 33 -6.42 11.65 4.73
CA GLU A 33 -5.36 12.52 5.26
C GLU A 33 -5.17 12.26 6.76
N THR A 34 -3.97 11.86 7.14
CA THR A 34 -3.58 11.58 8.54
C THR A 34 -2.47 12.51 9.03
N GLY A 35 -2.03 13.47 8.21
CA GLY A 35 -0.94 14.41 8.50
C GLY A 35 0.45 13.87 8.16
N GLU A 36 0.62 12.55 8.09
CA GLU A 36 1.89 11.89 7.74
C GLU A 36 1.99 11.51 6.26
N ASN A 37 0.85 11.47 5.55
CA ASN A 37 0.76 11.03 4.16
C ASN A 37 0.48 12.18 3.19
N THR A 38 1.02 12.07 1.98
CA THR A 38 0.76 13.04 0.91
C THR A 38 -0.45 12.60 0.09
N VAL A 39 -1.62 13.21 0.38
CA VAL A 39 -2.85 13.00 -0.39
C VAL A 39 -2.94 14.04 -1.50
N THR A 40 -3.01 13.60 -2.75
CA THR A 40 -3.00 14.49 -3.92
C THR A 40 -4.33 14.52 -4.67
N ALA A 41 -5.27 13.65 -4.34
CA ALA A 41 -6.58 13.56 -5.00
C ALA A 41 -7.67 12.99 -4.08
N SER A 42 -8.92 13.14 -4.49
CA SER A 42 -10.09 12.55 -3.82
C SER A 42 -10.97 11.79 -4.80
N MET A 43 -11.49 10.64 -4.40
CA MET A 43 -12.38 9.83 -5.22
C MET A 43 -13.82 9.95 -4.73
N TRP A 44 -14.70 10.42 -5.60
CA TRP A 44 -16.12 10.61 -5.30
C TRP A 44 -16.97 9.80 -6.27
N PHE A 45 -17.89 9.03 -5.72
CA PHE A 45 -18.92 8.32 -6.46
C PHE A 45 -20.25 9.04 -6.27
N HIS A 46 -20.86 9.48 -7.38
CA HIS A 46 -22.22 10.01 -7.35
C HIS A 46 -23.17 8.82 -7.36
N ILE A 47 -23.93 8.67 -6.28
CA ILE A 47 -24.79 7.49 -6.05
C ILE A 47 -26.28 7.80 -6.18
N GLY A 48 -26.63 9.07 -6.40
CA GLY A 48 -28.01 9.51 -6.55
C GLY A 48 -28.16 10.67 -7.51
N ALA A 49 -29.41 10.96 -7.85
CA ALA A 49 -29.78 11.99 -8.82
C ALA A 49 -29.83 13.40 -8.24
N ASN A 50 -29.79 13.54 -6.90
CA ASN A 50 -29.88 14.83 -6.23
C ASN A 50 -28.50 15.38 -5.86
N MET A 51 -28.45 16.69 -5.62
CA MET A 51 -27.27 17.36 -5.09
C MET A 51 -26.81 16.72 -3.78
N ASP A 52 -25.50 16.64 -3.60
CA ASP A 52 -24.83 16.07 -2.42
C ASP A 52 -25.03 14.57 -2.17
N GLN A 53 -25.70 13.83 -3.07
CA GLN A 53 -25.76 12.37 -3.03
C GLN A 53 -24.48 11.74 -3.62
N ARG A 54 -23.37 11.91 -2.90
CA ARG A 54 -22.06 11.34 -3.25
C ARG A 54 -21.39 10.68 -2.06
N THR A 55 -20.65 9.61 -2.35
CA THR A 55 -19.81 8.90 -1.38
C THR A 55 -18.36 9.09 -1.73
N ARG A 56 -17.53 9.44 -0.74
CA ARG A 56 -16.07 9.45 -0.90
C ARG A 56 -15.52 8.07 -0.60
N ALA A 57 -14.70 7.56 -1.50
CA ALA A 57 -13.89 6.37 -1.23
C ALA A 57 -12.45 6.78 -0.92
N TYR A 58 -11.83 6.01 -0.03
CA TYR A 58 -10.43 6.18 0.34
C TYR A 58 -9.65 4.93 -0.02
N ILE A 59 -8.49 5.11 -0.62
CA ILE A 59 -7.60 4.02 -0.98
C ILE A 59 -6.20 4.34 -0.46
N GLY A 60 -5.71 3.51 0.46
CA GLY A 60 -4.37 3.61 1.02
C GLY A 60 -3.28 3.29 -0.01
N THR A 61 -2.03 3.52 0.37
CA THR A 61 -0.88 3.08 -0.41
C THR A 61 -0.58 1.61 -0.13
N MET A 62 -0.38 0.81 -1.17
CA MET A 62 0.00 -0.61 -1.08
C MET A 62 1.45 -0.87 -1.49
N THR A 63 2.27 0.18 -1.52
CA THR A 63 3.71 0.04 -1.79
C THR A 63 4.41 -0.75 -0.69
N ALA A 64 5.46 -1.49 -1.03
CA ALA A 64 6.25 -2.28 -0.08
C ALA A 64 6.82 -1.42 1.06
N LYS A 65 7.12 -0.14 0.77
CA LYS A 65 7.50 0.85 1.79
C LYS A 65 6.37 1.12 2.79
N ALA A 66 5.15 1.33 2.31
CA ALA A 66 3.99 1.58 3.17
C ALA A 66 3.56 0.36 3.98
N LEU A 67 3.78 -0.83 3.41
CA LEU A 67 3.54 -2.11 4.07
C LEU A 67 4.67 -2.51 5.03
N GLY A 68 5.77 -1.75 5.08
CA GLY A 68 6.92 -2.02 5.97
C GLY A 68 7.80 -3.19 5.54
N VAL A 69 7.53 -3.78 4.37
CA VAL A 69 8.27 -4.94 3.84
C VAL A 69 9.65 -4.53 3.29
N ARG A 70 9.81 -3.24 2.95
CA ARG A 70 11.08 -2.62 2.59
C ARG A 70 11.50 -1.62 3.68
N ASN A 71 12.73 -1.73 4.17
CA ASN A 71 13.21 -0.88 5.25
C ASN A 71 13.36 0.57 4.77
N VAL A 72 12.94 1.54 5.60
CA VAL A 72 12.78 2.95 5.22
C VAL A 72 14.14 3.68 5.12
N GLY A 73 15.17 3.17 5.80
CA GLY A 73 16.52 3.74 5.82
C GLY A 73 17.40 3.35 4.64
N ASP A 74 17.59 2.05 4.40
CA ASP A 74 18.60 1.54 3.45
C ASP A 74 18.00 0.93 2.17
N GLU A 75 16.67 1.00 1.99
CA GLU A 75 15.92 0.31 0.92
C GLU A 75 16.16 -1.21 0.84
N SER A 76 16.88 -1.76 1.82
CA SER A 76 17.18 -3.17 1.92
C SER A 76 15.93 -3.95 2.31
N ILE A 77 15.83 -5.11 1.70
CA ILE A 77 14.79 -6.09 2.00
C ILE A 77 15.12 -6.70 3.36
N MET A 78 14.10 -6.92 4.20
CA MET A 78 14.29 -7.62 5.48
C MET A 78 15.01 -8.96 5.26
N THR A 79 16.09 -9.17 6.00
CA THR A 79 16.89 -10.40 5.89
C THR A 79 16.22 -11.53 6.66
N ILE A 80 16.31 -12.75 6.13
CA ILE A 80 15.75 -13.98 6.74
C ILE A 80 16.91 -14.92 7.11
N GLU A 81 18.09 -14.37 7.36
CA GLU A 81 19.33 -15.14 7.57
C GLU A 81 19.40 -15.79 8.94
N THR A 82 18.78 -15.17 9.95
CA THR A 82 18.75 -15.69 11.31
C THR A 82 17.31 -15.97 11.73
N PRO A 83 17.08 -16.89 12.69
CA PRO A 83 15.75 -17.13 13.24
C PRO A 83 15.09 -15.87 13.80
N GLU A 84 15.87 -14.95 14.37
CA GLU A 84 15.36 -13.69 14.94
C GLU A 84 14.90 -12.71 13.85
N THR A 85 15.71 -12.51 12.80
CA THR A 85 15.34 -11.62 11.68
C THR A 85 14.18 -12.21 10.87
N ALA A 86 14.13 -13.54 10.74
CA ALA A 86 13.00 -14.25 10.13
C ALA A 86 11.68 -14.02 10.89
N ASN A 87 11.70 -14.11 12.23
CA ASN A 87 10.51 -13.84 13.04
C ASN A 87 10.02 -12.39 12.91
N ARG A 88 10.93 -11.42 12.85
CA ARG A 88 10.57 -10.01 12.60
C ARG A 88 9.96 -9.81 11.21
N ALA A 89 10.50 -10.47 10.20
CA ALA A 89 9.96 -10.44 8.85
C ALA A 89 8.53 -11.01 8.80
N ILE A 90 8.27 -12.14 9.47
CA ILE A 90 6.93 -12.74 9.56
C ILE A 90 5.95 -11.78 10.22
N GLY A 91 6.31 -11.15 11.35
CA GLY A 91 5.42 -10.20 12.02
C GLY A 91 5.08 -8.99 11.15
N THR A 92 6.05 -8.48 10.39
CA THR A 92 5.83 -7.35 9.47
C THR A 92 4.95 -7.75 8.28
N LEU A 93 5.13 -8.95 7.75
CA LEU A 93 4.27 -9.51 6.69
C LEU A 93 2.83 -9.70 7.18
N ASP A 94 2.62 -10.21 8.39
CA ASP A 94 1.28 -10.40 8.95
C ASP A 94 0.54 -9.07 9.09
N GLU A 95 1.22 -8.03 9.56
CA GLU A 95 0.65 -6.68 9.63
C GLU A 95 0.38 -6.08 8.23
N ALA A 96 1.25 -6.34 7.25
CA ALA A 96 0.99 -5.96 5.87
C ALA A 96 -0.26 -6.65 5.30
N ILE A 97 -0.43 -7.96 5.54
CA ILE A 97 -1.60 -8.72 5.10
C ILE A 97 -2.87 -8.18 5.78
N LYS A 98 -2.83 -7.90 7.08
CA LYS A 98 -3.97 -7.30 7.80
C LYS A 98 -4.37 -5.95 7.22
N LYS A 99 -3.41 -5.09 6.89
CA LYS A 99 -3.67 -3.79 6.27
C LYS A 99 -4.32 -3.95 4.89
N ILE A 100 -3.83 -4.89 4.08
CA ILE A 100 -4.42 -5.18 2.76
C ILE A 100 -5.85 -5.72 2.92
N ASN A 101 -6.09 -6.63 3.87
CA ASN A 101 -7.40 -7.24 4.07
C ASN A 101 -8.44 -6.26 4.64
N LYS A 102 -7.99 -5.24 5.38
CA LYS A 102 -8.87 -4.17 5.87
C LYS A 102 -9.27 -3.16 4.78
N GLN A 103 -8.49 -3.07 3.71
CA GLN A 103 -8.73 -2.14 2.61
C GLN A 103 -9.92 -2.57 1.76
#